data_AF-A0A7X2PK54-F1
#
_entry.id   AF-A0A7X2PK54-F1
#
_cell.length_a   1.000
_cell.length_b   1.000
_cell.length_c   1.000
_cell.angle_alpha   90.00
_cell.angle_beta   90.00
_cell.angle_gamma   90.00
#
_symmetry.space_group_name_H-M   'P 1'
#
loop_
_entity.id
_entity.type
_entity.pdbx_description
1 polymer ?
#
loop_
_entity_poly.entity_id
_entity_poly.type
_entity_poly.pdbx_seq_one_letter_code
_entity_poly.pdbx_strand_id
1 'polypeptide(L)' 'MSDRGYLFLFSVVVIIVSLAAAVWQIVSGAAASLDGLFLILVCGLVALAFALYVKFLLRTSLEPDKPAGAKGKK' A
#
# COMPACT_ATOMS: atom_id res chain seq x y z
N MET A 1 14.53 -11.51 -13.46
CA MET A 1 14.25 -11.30 -12.02
C MET A 1 14.24 -9.82 -11.59
N SER A 2 14.58 -8.85 -12.46
CA SER A 2 14.46 -7.40 -12.20
C SER A 2 13.03 -6.84 -12.25
N ASP A 3 12.14 -7.47 -13.03
CA ASP A 3 10.77 -7.00 -13.28
C ASP A 3 9.95 -6.77 -11.99
N ARG A 4 10.03 -7.73 -11.05
CA ARG A 4 9.31 -7.66 -9.76
C ARG A 4 9.80 -6.52 -8.85
N GLY A 5 11.09 -6.21 -8.90
CA GLY A 5 11.69 -5.13 -8.11
C GLY A 5 11.26 -3.75 -8.62
N TYR A 6 11.22 -3.58 -9.94
CA TYR A 6 10.69 -2.36 -10.55
C TYR A 6 9.21 -2.15 -10.25
N LEU A 7 8.39 -3.21 -10.30
CA LEU A 7 6.99 -3.14 -9.92
C LEU A 7 6.79 -2.73 -8.46
N PHE A 8 7.65 -3.23 -7.55
CA PHE A 8 7.62 -2.81 -6.15
C PHE A 8 7.98 -1.34 -5.99
N LEU A 9 9.06 -0.87 -6.63
CA LEU A 9 9.49 0.53 -6.56
C LEU A 9 8.44 1.47 -7.16
N PHE A 10 7.85 1.08 -8.29
CA PHE A 10 6.73 1.79 -8.90
C PHE A 10 5.54 1.88 -7.94
N SER A 11 5.20 0.78 -7.27
CA SER A 11 4.14 0.77 -6.25
C SER A 11 4.44 1.78 -5.12
N VAL A 12 5.69 1.83 -4.63
CA VAL A 12 6.09 2.82 -3.62
C VAL A 12 5.88 4.25 -4.11
N VAL A 13 6.29 4.56 -5.35
CA VAL A 13 6.08 5.88 -5.95
C VAL A 13 4.60 6.22 -6.02
N VAL A 14 3.76 5.28 -6.47
CA VAL A 14 2.31 5.47 -6.56
C VAL A 14 1.69 5.73 -5.18
N ILE A 15 2.14 5.04 -4.13
CA ILE A 15 1.66 5.29 -2.76
C ILE A 15 2.05 6.69 -2.29
N ILE A 16 3.29 7.14 -2.53
CA ILE A 16 3.74 8.49 -2.15
C ILE A 16 2.89 9.56 -2.85
N VAL A 17 2.66 9.41 -4.16
CA VAL A 17 1.82 10.34 -4.93
C VAL A 17 0.38 10.33 -4.42
N SER A 18 -0.18 9.15 -4.11
CA SER A 18 -1.53 9.02 -3.56
C SER A 18 -1.67 9.70 -2.21
N LEU A 19 -0.69 9.55 -1.33
CA LEU A 19 -0.66 10.23 -0.03
C LEU A 19 -0.52 11.75 -0.19
N ALA A 20 0.31 12.21 -1.13
CA ALA A 20 0.44 13.63 -1.43
C ALA A 20 -0.89 14.22 -1.94
N ALA A 21 -1.60 13.51 -2.81
CA ALA A 21 -2.93 13.91 -3.27
C ALA A 21 -3.94 13.96 -2.12
N ALA A 22 -3.95 12.97 -1.22
CA ALA A 22 -4.82 12.98 -0.05
C ALA A 22 -4.52 14.17 0.89
N VAL A 23 -3.24 14.45 1.17
CA VAL A 23 -2.83 15.62 1.98
C VAL A 23 -3.23 16.91 1.29
N TRP A 24 -3.09 16.99 -0.03
CA TRP A 24 -3.49 18.17 -0.80
C TRP A 24 -4.99 18.46 -0.65
N GLN A 25 -5.85 17.45 -0.64
CA GLN A 25 -7.28 17.64 -0.41
C GLN A 25 -7.62 18.18 0.98
N ILE A 26 -6.81 17.84 1.98
CA ILE A 26 -6.97 18.37 3.34
C ILE A 26 -6.57 19.84 3.37
N VAL A 27 -5.42 20.18 2.77
CA VAL A 27 -4.89 21.56 2.75
C VAL A 27 -5.76 22.49 1.91
N SER A 28 -6.29 22.03 0.79
CA SER A 28 -7.13 22.82 -0.10
C SER A 28 -8.57 23.03 0.40
N GLY A 29 -8.97 22.37 1.50
CA GLY A 29 -10.33 22.39 2.02
C GLY A 29 -11.33 21.54 1.22
N ALA A 30 -10.88 20.88 0.14
CA ALA A 30 -11.71 20.00 -0.68
C ALA A 30 -12.12 18.71 0.04
N ALA A 31 -11.52 18.38 1.18
CA ALA A 31 -11.90 17.25 2.03
C ALA A 31 -13.36 17.31 2.54
N ALA A 32 -13.97 18.50 2.59
CA ALA A 32 -15.38 18.66 2.96
C ALA A 32 -16.35 18.27 1.83
N SER A 33 -15.86 18.09 0.60
CA SER A 33 -16.65 17.56 -0.51
C SER A 33 -16.73 16.02 -0.45
N LEU A 34 -17.81 15.45 -0.96
CA LEU A 34 -17.98 13.99 -1.03
C LEU A 34 -16.86 13.33 -1.84
N ASP A 35 -16.50 13.91 -2.99
CA ASP A 35 -15.43 13.40 -3.86
C ASP A 35 -14.06 13.49 -3.19
N GLY A 36 -13.78 14.59 -2.48
CA GLY A 36 -12.54 14.76 -1.73
C GLY A 36 -12.41 13.76 -0.58
N LEU A 37 -13.48 13.57 0.19
CA LEU A 37 -13.51 12.58 1.27
C LEU A 37 -13.35 11.15 0.72
N PHE A 38 -14.04 10.82 -0.37
CA PHE A 38 -13.90 9.53 -1.03
C PHE A 38 -12.47 9.29 -1.50
N LEU A 39 -11.84 10.28 -2.15
CA LEU A 39 -10.46 10.18 -2.61
C LEU A 39 -9.48 9.97 -1.45
N ILE A 40 -9.65 10.67 -0.33
CA ILE A 40 -8.84 10.49 0.87
C ILE A 40 -8.98 9.06 1.41
N LEU A 41 -10.21 8.55 1.51
CA LEU A 41 -10.47 7.20 2.02
C LEU A 41 -9.88 6.13 1.10
N VAL A 42 -10.03 6.27 -0.22
CA VAL A 42 -9.47 5.32 -1.19
C VAL A 42 -7.93 5.36 -1.16
N CYS A 43 -7.32 6.54 -1.18
CA CYS A 43 -5.86 6.68 -1.09
C CYS A 43 -5.34 6.08 0.23
N GLY A 44 -6.02 6.35 1.34
CA GLY A 44 -5.70 5.80 2.66
C GLY A 44 -5.84 4.28 2.70
N LEU A 45 -6.90 3.71 2.13
CA LEU A 45 -7.13 2.28 2.07
C LEU A 45 -6.05 1.56 1.24
N VAL A 46 -5.68 2.12 0.08
CA VAL A 46 -4.62 1.57 -0.78
C VAL A 46 -3.26 1.65 -0.08
N ALA A 47 -2.94 2.77 0.57
CA ALA A 47 -1.73 2.92 1.36
C ALA A 47 -1.67 1.93 2.53
N LEU A 48 -2.80 1.72 3.23
CA LEU A 48 -2.91 0.74 4.30
C LEU A 48 -2.72 -0.70 3.79
N ALA A 49 -3.36 -1.07 2.69
CA ALA A 49 -3.20 -2.39 2.08
C ALA A 49 -1.73 -2.65 1.69
N PHE A 50 -1.07 -1.65 1.10
CA PHE A 50 0.35 -1.74 0.77
C PHE A 50 1.23 -1.86 2.02
N ALA A 51 0.96 -1.08 3.07
CA ALA A 51 1.70 -1.17 4.33
C ALA A 51 1.56 -2.55 4.99
N LEU A 52 0.35 -3.15 4.95
CA LEU A 52 0.12 -4.52 5.43
C LEU A 52 0.89 -5.55 4.59
N TYR A 53 0.91 -5.39 3.26
CA TYR A 53 1.72 -6.23 2.37
C TYR A 53 3.21 -6.14 2.71
N VAL A 54 3.76 -4.93 2.88
CA VAL A 54 5.17 -4.74 3.25
C VAL A 54 5.45 -5.34 4.64
N LYS A 55 4.57 -5.14 5.62
CA LYS A 55 4.68 -5.76 6.95
C LYS A 55 4.73 -7.28 6.85
N PHE A 56 3.87 -7.87 6.03
CA PHE A 56 3.87 -9.31 5.79
C PHE A 56 5.18 -9.77 5.13
N LEU A 57 5.62 -9.09 4.07
CA LEU A 57 6.86 -9.39 3.35
C LEU A 57 8.09 -9.34 4.28
N LEU A 58 8.16 -8.32 5.14
CA LEU A 58 9.23 -8.16 6.14
C LEU A 58 9.22 -9.29 7.16
N ARG A 59 8.04 -9.67 7.68
CA ARG A 59 7.92 -10.80 8.61
C ARG A 59 8.37 -12.11 7.98
N THR A 60 7.96 -12.39 6.75
CA THR A 60 8.41 -13.57 6.01
C THR A 60 9.93 -13.58 5.79
N SER A 61 10.55 -12.42 5.62
CA SER A 61 12.01 -12.32 5.43
C SER A 61 12.80 -12.46 6.74
N LEU A 62 12.21 -12.08 7.88
CA LEU A 62 12.82 -12.17 9.22
C LEU A 62 12.59 -13.53 9.90
N GLU A 63 11.46 -14.20 9.60
CA GLU A 63 11.10 -15.52 10.11
C GLU A 63 11.08 -16.53 8.93
N PRO A 64 12.26 -16.94 8.40
CA PRO A 64 12.34 -17.76 7.18
C PRO A 64 11.71 -19.15 7.31
N ASP A 65 11.43 -19.62 8.53
CA ASP A 65 10.94 -20.98 8.81
C ASP A 65 9.42 -21.16 8.61
N LYS A 66 8.67 -20.07 8.36
CA LYS A 66 7.23 -20.18 8.05
C LYS A 66 6.94 -19.75 6.62
N PRO A 67 7.08 -20.65 5.63
CA PRO A 67 6.59 -20.37 4.30
C PRO A 67 5.08 -20.15 4.35
N ALA A 68 4.65 -18.95 4.00
CA ALA A 68 3.26 -18.62 3.75
C ALA A 68 2.79 -19.34 2.48
N GLY A 69 2.43 -20.62 2.66
CA GLY A 69 2.15 -21.55 1.58
C GLY A 69 2.07 -23.01 2.03
N ALA A 70 2.47 -23.34 3.27
CA ALA A 70 2.24 -24.67 3.84
C ALA A 70 0.77 -24.86 4.26
N LYS A 71 -0.17 -24.69 3.33
CA LYS A 71 -1.42 -25.47 3.34
C LYS A 71 -1.14 -26.75 2.58
N GLY A 72 -1.18 -27.86 3.31
CA GLY A 72 -0.83 -29.18 2.83
C GLY A 72 -1.52 -29.53 1.50
N LYS A 73 -0.73 -30.10 0.59
CA LYS A 73 -1.25 -31.14 -0.29
C LYS A 73 -1.48 -32.39 0.58
N LYS A 74 -2.73 -32.72 0.85
CA LYS A 74 -3.22 -34.09 0.98
C LYS A 74 -4.61 -34.14 0.39
#